data_AF-A0A3P7E167-F1
#
_entry.id   AF-A0A3P7E167-F1
#
_cell.length_a   1.000
_cell.length_b   1.000
_cell.length_c   1.000
_cell.angle_alpha   90.00
_cell.angle_beta   90.00
_cell.angle_gamma   90.00
#
_symmetry.space_group_name_H-M   'P 1'
#
loop_
_entity.id
_entity.type
_entity.pdbx_description
1 polymer ?
#
loop_
_entity_poly.entity_id
_entity_poly.type
_entity_poly.pdbx_seq_one_letter_code
_entity_poly.pdbx_strand_id
1 'polypeptide(L)'
;MVGSILEQIPYEYNGIIAGVGKLHEKTNISFPNATILGVRGPLTAKALGIKSNQKVVLADPGLIADELVPLEDKEYDLGVVPHWTDKTLENNPIFKKYNPKIIRVTDDPLKVISEIGKCKKIVSSSLHGIILADAFGIPRRIEIAPRMLSHPHQEGGLFKWKDYSASHSNSKPFCKGEALNKAIRKATGKVIVMIDSDAYISGEVIKQCVNNILEYKENHLWYVPYKELYRLTKDITDKVIQSDPTNSFKIPYPVPEDYIENTGEKIKYGHRYGAMIMIFPREAYNVIGCFDERFVGWGGEDIALLRALDTLYGKHKITNNPIFHLWHPVIGKNIKERKWDNQNKANTNSTLASRYNKASRQPSKMKEIIDEANKYYKDKYK
;
A
#
# COMPACT_ATOMS: atom_id res chain seq x y z
N MET A 1 2.00 -18.35 23.09
CA MET A 1 1.81 -18.92 21.73
C MET A 1 1.49 -17.80 20.78
N VAL A 2 2.01 -17.84 19.55
CA VAL A 2 1.76 -16.83 18.51
C VAL A 2 1.10 -17.47 17.29
N GLY A 3 0.32 -16.71 16.53
CA GLY A 3 -0.33 -17.16 15.30
C GLY A 3 -1.84 -17.39 15.40
N SER A 4 -2.37 -18.18 14.46
CA SER A 4 -3.81 -18.43 14.30
C SER A 4 -4.29 -19.58 15.18
N ILE A 5 -4.38 -19.34 16.49
CA ILE A 5 -4.69 -20.38 17.49
C ILE A 5 -5.96 -20.12 18.30
N LEU A 6 -6.66 -19.00 18.07
CA LEU A 6 -7.85 -18.68 18.87
C LEU A 6 -8.90 -19.80 18.80
N GLU A 7 -9.10 -20.47 17.66
CA GLU A 7 -10.01 -21.62 17.59
C GLU A 7 -9.58 -22.86 18.38
N GLN A 8 -8.32 -22.93 18.83
CA GLN A 8 -7.77 -24.05 19.60
C GLN A 8 -7.85 -23.80 21.12
N ILE A 9 -8.19 -22.59 21.53
CA ILE A 9 -8.30 -22.20 22.94
C ILE A 9 -9.72 -22.55 23.42
N PRO A 10 -9.89 -23.20 24.58
CA PRO A 10 -11.22 -23.53 25.11
C PRO A 10 -12.01 -22.27 25.49
N TYR A 11 -13.34 -22.33 25.37
CA TYR A 11 -14.25 -21.23 25.75
C TYR A 11 -14.00 -20.74 27.19
N GLU A 12 -13.63 -21.65 28.10
CA GLU A 12 -13.45 -21.35 29.52
C GLU A 12 -12.11 -20.70 29.87
N TYR A 13 -11.25 -20.49 28.87
CA TYR A 13 -9.92 -19.94 29.08
C TYR A 13 -9.99 -18.60 29.83
N ASN A 14 -9.31 -18.54 30.98
CA ASN A 14 -9.28 -17.40 31.88
C ASN A 14 -7.91 -16.70 31.94
N GLY A 15 -6.99 -17.08 31.04
CA GLY A 15 -5.67 -16.51 30.96
C GLY A 15 -5.62 -15.23 30.12
N ILE A 16 -4.42 -14.93 29.60
CA ILE A 16 -4.15 -13.70 28.84
C ILE A 16 -4.10 -14.00 27.35
N ILE A 17 -4.86 -13.25 26.56
CA ILE A 17 -4.79 -13.23 25.09
C ILE A 17 -4.01 -11.99 24.66
N ALA A 18 -2.83 -12.18 24.07
CA ALA A 18 -1.93 -11.10 23.66
C ALA A 18 -1.42 -11.29 22.22
N GLY A 19 -2.23 -10.83 21.27
CA GLY A 19 -1.82 -10.62 19.87
C GLY A 19 -2.03 -11.81 18.92
N VAL A 20 -2.56 -12.93 19.41
CA VAL A 20 -2.95 -14.07 18.57
C VAL A 20 -4.13 -13.72 17.64
N GLY A 21 -4.28 -14.49 16.58
CA GLY A 21 -5.30 -14.28 15.55
C GLY A 21 -6.26 -15.47 15.42
N LYS A 22 -7.35 -15.24 14.69
CA LYS A 22 -8.28 -16.29 14.25
C LYS A 22 -7.83 -16.88 12.90
N LEU A 23 -8.18 -18.13 12.62
CA LEU A 23 -7.87 -18.83 11.37
C LEU A 23 -8.99 -18.69 10.33
N HIS A 24 -10.24 -18.96 10.71
CA HIS A 24 -11.38 -19.05 9.80
C HIS A 24 -12.37 -17.91 9.99
N GLU A 25 -12.77 -17.23 8.92
CA GLU A 25 -13.68 -16.10 8.98
C GLU A 25 -15.03 -16.42 9.65
N LYS A 26 -15.57 -17.63 9.45
CA LYS A 26 -16.91 -18.02 9.90
C LYS A 26 -17.00 -18.57 11.33
N THR A 27 -15.88 -18.87 11.99
CA THR A 27 -15.95 -19.46 13.34
C THR A 27 -16.41 -18.44 14.37
N ASN A 28 -17.36 -18.78 15.23
CA ASN A 28 -17.67 -17.92 16.37
C ASN A 28 -16.69 -18.22 17.49
N ILE A 29 -16.01 -17.18 18.00
CA ILE A 29 -15.05 -17.30 19.10
C ILE A 29 -15.44 -16.30 20.20
N SER A 30 -15.35 -16.74 21.45
CA SER A 30 -15.64 -15.91 22.61
C SER A 30 -14.83 -16.45 23.78
N PHE A 31 -14.32 -15.56 24.62
CA PHE A 31 -13.50 -15.88 25.79
C PHE A 31 -13.95 -14.99 26.95
N PRO A 32 -15.12 -15.25 27.56
CA PRO A 32 -15.70 -14.35 28.56
C PRO A 32 -14.83 -14.19 29.81
N ASN A 33 -13.99 -15.18 30.12
CA ASN A 33 -13.14 -15.19 31.31
C ASN A 33 -11.71 -14.71 31.02
N ALA A 34 -11.33 -14.53 29.75
CA ALA A 34 -9.95 -14.18 29.39
C ALA A 34 -9.69 -12.67 29.51
N THR A 35 -8.47 -12.33 29.90
CA THR A 35 -7.98 -10.95 29.78
C THR A 35 -7.40 -10.74 28.38
N ILE A 36 -8.05 -9.93 27.55
CA ILE A 36 -7.61 -9.64 26.18
C ILE A 36 -6.79 -8.35 26.17
N LEU A 37 -5.46 -8.48 26.05
CA LEU A 37 -4.54 -7.34 25.92
C LEU A 37 -4.36 -6.93 24.46
N GLY A 38 -4.42 -7.89 23.53
CA GLY A 38 -4.22 -7.64 22.11
C GLY A 38 -4.69 -8.80 21.23
N VAL A 39 -4.89 -8.52 19.95
CA VAL A 39 -5.13 -9.51 18.89
C VAL A 39 -4.46 -9.06 17.59
N ARG A 40 -4.20 -9.98 16.67
CA ARG A 40 -3.45 -9.71 15.43
C ARG A 40 -3.98 -8.52 14.62
N GLY A 41 -5.30 -8.38 14.53
CA GLY A 41 -5.91 -7.36 13.68
C GLY A 41 -7.41 -7.14 13.93
N PRO A 42 -8.01 -6.17 13.23
CA PRO A 42 -9.37 -5.71 13.47
C PRO A 42 -10.46 -6.73 13.08
N LEU A 43 -10.18 -7.69 12.19
CA LEU A 43 -11.15 -8.72 11.85
C LEU A 43 -11.27 -9.75 12.98
N THR A 44 -10.13 -10.11 13.58
CA THR A 44 -10.13 -10.92 14.81
C THR A 44 -10.80 -10.17 15.97
N ALA A 45 -10.50 -8.88 16.15
CA ALA A 45 -11.11 -8.05 17.19
C ALA A 45 -12.65 -7.98 17.03
N LYS A 46 -13.13 -7.75 15.81
CA LYS A 46 -14.56 -7.76 15.50
C LYS A 46 -15.22 -9.11 15.82
N ALA A 47 -14.56 -10.22 15.50
CA ALA A 47 -15.08 -11.56 15.78
C ALA A 47 -15.21 -11.84 17.30
N LEU A 48 -14.37 -11.20 18.12
CA LEU A 48 -14.42 -11.26 19.58
C LEU A 48 -15.36 -10.22 20.20
N GLY A 49 -16.09 -9.44 19.40
CA GLY A 49 -16.97 -8.38 19.89
C GLY A 49 -16.26 -7.17 20.51
N ILE A 50 -14.94 -7.03 20.25
CA ILE A 50 -14.14 -5.93 20.79
C ILE A 50 -14.55 -4.63 20.09
N LYS A 51 -14.99 -3.66 20.88
CA LYS A 51 -15.41 -2.34 20.41
C LYS A 51 -14.19 -1.43 20.23
N SER A 52 -14.29 -0.47 19.31
CA SER A 52 -13.20 0.47 19.00
C SER A 52 -12.77 1.37 20.17
N ASN A 53 -13.60 1.52 21.20
CA ASN A 53 -13.29 2.27 22.41
C ASN A 53 -12.55 1.44 23.48
N GLN A 54 -12.41 0.13 23.29
CA GLN A 54 -11.63 -0.71 24.20
C GLN A 54 -10.14 -0.63 23.87
N LYS A 55 -9.30 -0.55 24.92
CA LYS A 55 -7.84 -0.48 24.79
C LYS A 55 -7.24 -1.86 24.52
N VAL A 56 -7.51 -2.42 23.34
CA VAL A 56 -6.93 -3.68 22.88
C VAL A 56 -5.96 -3.38 21.75
N VAL A 57 -4.72 -3.88 21.89
CA VAL A 57 -3.68 -3.72 20.86
C VAL A 57 -4.06 -4.53 19.62
N LEU A 58 -3.99 -3.90 18.43
CA LEU A 58 -4.23 -4.55 17.14
C LEU A 58 -2.90 -4.81 16.43
N ALA A 59 -2.13 -5.76 16.93
CA ALA A 59 -0.81 -6.09 16.41
C ALA A 59 -0.47 -7.56 16.67
N ASP A 60 0.27 -8.16 15.73
CA ASP A 60 0.88 -9.46 15.95
C ASP A 60 2.17 -9.29 16.76
N PRO A 61 2.42 -10.10 17.81
CA PRO A 61 3.62 -10.01 18.62
C PRO A 61 4.90 -10.37 17.84
N GLY A 62 4.80 -10.99 16.66
CA GLY A 62 5.95 -11.16 15.78
C GLY A 62 6.59 -9.85 15.31
N LEU A 63 5.92 -8.70 15.50
CA LEU A 63 6.45 -7.36 15.16
C LEU A 63 7.59 -6.88 16.07
N ILE A 64 7.88 -7.58 17.17
CA ILE A 64 9.03 -7.29 18.07
C ILE A 64 10.10 -8.40 17.99
N ALA A 65 10.08 -9.22 16.95
CA ALA A 65 10.99 -10.35 16.84
C ALA A 65 12.46 -9.95 16.61
N ASP A 66 12.70 -8.74 16.12
CA ASP A 66 14.02 -8.13 16.01
C ASP A 66 14.69 -7.88 17.37
N GLU A 67 13.92 -7.81 18.47
CA GLU A 67 14.44 -7.73 19.84
C GLU A 67 14.92 -9.09 20.39
N LEU A 68 14.59 -10.20 19.70
CA LEU A 68 14.88 -11.57 20.17
C LEU A 68 16.24 -12.10 19.68
N VAL A 69 16.85 -11.43 18.70
CA VAL A 69 18.14 -11.84 18.12
C VAL A 69 19.04 -10.60 17.95
N PRO A 70 20.36 -10.77 17.97
CA PRO A 70 21.27 -9.69 17.60
C PRO A 70 20.99 -9.20 16.17
N LEU A 71 21.08 -7.88 15.95
CA LEU A 71 21.05 -7.32 14.60
C LEU A 71 22.37 -7.66 13.89
N GLU A 72 22.28 -8.43 12.82
CA GLU A 72 23.41 -8.87 12.01
C GLU A 72 23.47 -8.11 10.69
N ASP A 73 24.66 -8.10 10.07
CA ASP A 73 24.83 -7.55 8.72
C ASP A 73 23.99 -8.30 7.69
N LYS A 74 23.60 -7.60 6.62
CA LYS A 74 22.81 -8.19 5.54
C LYS A 74 23.70 -9.08 4.65
N GLU A 75 23.52 -10.39 4.73
CA GLU A 75 24.25 -11.40 3.96
C GLU A 75 23.57 -11.74 2.63
N TYR A 76 22.23 -11.69 2.56
CA TYR A 76 21.46 -12.19 1.40
C TYR A 76 20.67 -11.08 0.72
N ASP A 77 20.78 -10.97 -0.62
CA ASP A 77 19.99 -10.01 -1.39
C ASP A 77 18.48 -10.34 -1.39
N LEU A 78 18.14 -11.62 -1.30
CA LEU A 78 16.78 -12.12 -1.26
C LEU A 78 16.67 -13.35 -0.36
N GLY A 79 15.74 -13.31 0.59
CA GLY A 79 15.26 -14.48 1.32
C GLY A 79 13.90 -14.94 0.79
N VAL A 80 13.71 -16.25 0.68
CA VAL A 80 12.44 -16.88 0.36
C VAL A 80 11.97 -17.71 1.54
N VAL A 81 10.76 -17.43 2.05
CA VAL A 81 10.17 -18.08 3.22
C VAL A 81 8.89 -18.82 2.82
N PRO A 82 8.98 -20.09 2.39
CA PRO A 82 7.80 -20.87 2.05
C PRO A 82 6.97 -21.18 3.29
N HIS A 83 5.65 -21.11 3.18
CA HIS A 83 4.77 -21.78 4.13
C HIS A 83 5.09 -23.28 4.15
N TRP A 84 4.90 -23.95 5.29
CA TRP A 84 5.26 -25.36 5.43
C TRP A 84 4.56 -26.29 4.40
N THR A 85 3.37 -25.90 3.93
CA THR A 85 2.63 -26.58 2.86
C THR A 85 2.97 -26.12 1.43
N ASP A 86 3.74 -25.06 1.25
CA ASP A 86 4.12 -24.55 -0.06
C ASP A 86 5.38 -25.25 -0.57
N LYS A 87 5.23 -26.05 -1.61
CA LYS A 87 6.33 -26.77 -2.29
C LYS A 87 6.78 -26.08 -3.58
N THR A 88 6.17 -24.95 -3.92
CA THR A 88 6.35 -24.31 -5.23
C THR A 88 7.20 -23.05 -5.16
N LEU A 89 7.08 -22.27 -4.08
CA LEU A 89 7.69 -20.94 -3.99
C LEU A 89 9.22 -20.97 -4.11
N GLU A 90 9.89 -21.91 -3.45
CA GLU A 90 11.36 -22.04 -3.49
C GLU A 90 11.92 -22.30 -4.90
N ASN A 91 11.11 -22.92 -5.76
CA ASN A 91 11.49 -23.31 -7.12
C ASN A 91 10.90 -22.38 -8.18
N ASN A 92 10.16 -21.34 -7.78
CA ASN A 92 9.56 -20.40 -8.71
C ASN A 92 10.67 -19.66 -9.50
N PRO A 93 10.73 -19.82 -10.84
CA PRO A 93 11.78 -19.21 -11.67
C PRO A 93 11.90 -17.69 -11.52
N ILE A 94 10.81 -17.00 -11.19
CA ILE A 94 10.77 -15.56 -10.96
C ILE A 94 11.75 -15.15 -9.86
N PHE A 95 11.86 -15.95 -8.80
CA PHE A 95 12.70 -15.66 -7.63
C PHE A 95 13.99 -16.46 -7.64
N LYS A 96 13.95 -17.72 -8.12
CA LYS A 96 15.11 -18.62 -8.15
C LYS A 96 16.30 -18.04 -8.92
N LYS A 97 16.04 -17.25 -9.97
CA LYS A 97 17.09 -16.57 -10.75
C LYS A 97 17.97 -15.61 -9.94
N TYR A 98 17.50 -15.16 -8.77
CA TYR A 98 18.28 -14.30 -7.86
C TYR A 98 19.06 -15.08 -6.80
N ASN A 99 19.14 -16.42 -6.91
CA ASN A 99 19.82 -17.30 -5.96
C ASN A 99 19.45 -17.01 -4.48
N PRO A 100 18.16 -17.09 -4.11
CA PRO A 100 17.70 -16.68 -2.78
C PRO A 100 18.14 -17.64 -1.67
N LYS A 101 18.32 -17.11 -0.46
CA LYS A 101 18.37 -17.93 0.75
C LYS A 101 16.99 -18.51 1.03
N ILE A 102 16.86 -19.84 1.03
CA ILE A 102 15.63 -20.51 1.42
C ILE A 102 15.59 -20.66 2.94
N ILE A 103 14.54 -20.13 3.58
CA ILE A 103 14.37 -20.14 5.03
C ILE A 103 13.15 -21.01 5.36
N ARG A 104 13.37 -22.06 6.16
CA ARG A 104 12.35 -23.04 6.50
C ARG A 104 11.64 -22.64 7.78
N VAL A 105 10.32 -22.45 7.71
CA VAL A 105 9.50 -22.13 8.90
C VAL A 105 9.42 -23.26 9.93
N THR A 106 9.94 -24.45 9.60
CA THR A 106 10.03 -25.62 10.49
C THR A 106 11.34 -25.69 11.26
N ASP A 107 12.31 -24.85 10.93
CA ASP A 107 13.57 -24.75 11.68
C ASP A 107 13.32 -24.10 13.05
N ASP A 108 14.36 -24.11 13.90
CA ASP A 108 14.33 -23.40 15.18
C ASP A 108 13.85 -21.93 15.02
N PRO A 109 12.90 -21.44 15.83
CA PRO A 109 12.35 -20.10 15.66
C PRO A 109 13.39 -18.97 15.72
N LEU A 110 14.38 -19.05 16.60
CA LEU A 110 15.41 -18.01 16.71
C LEU A 110 16.33 -18.03 15.48
N LYS A 111 16.63 -19.23 14.96
CA LYS A 111 17.33 -19.39 13.68
C LYS A 111 16.54 -18.77 12.52
N VAL A 112 15.22 -19.03 12.43
CA VAL A 112 14.37 -18.44 11.37
C VAL A 112 14.37 -16.92 11.45
N ILE A 113 14.27 -16.36 12.66
CA ILE A 113 14.29 -14.91 12.89
C ILE A 113 15.63 -14.31 12.46
N SER A 114 16.77 -14.88 12.90
CA SER A 114 18.12 -14.43 12.50
C SER A 114 18.32 -14.50 10.98
N GLU A 115 17.93 -15.60 10.33
CA GLU A 115 18.05 -15.77 8.88
C GLU A 115 17.22 -14.76 8.08
N ILE A 116 16.02 -14.40 8.56
CA ILE A 116 15.23 -13.31 7.98
C ILE A 116 15.94 -11.97 8.19
N GLY A 117 16.48 -11.73 9.39
CA GLY A 117 17.27 -10.55 9.73
C GLY A 117 18.46 -10.31 8.81
N LYS A 118 19.10 -11.38 8.30
CA LYS A 118 20.22 -11.33 7.34
C LYS A 118 19.82 -11.01 5.90
N CYS A 119 18.53 -10.93 5.59
CA CYS A 119 18.04 -10.67 4.23
C CYS A 119 17.80 -9.18 3.97
N LYS A 120 18.10 -8.71 2.75
CA LYS A 120 17.77 -7.35 2.27
C LYS A 120 16.33 -7.23 1.78
N LYS A 121 15.74 -8.33 1.31
CA LYS A 121 14.35 -8.42 0.80
C LYS A 121 13.79 -9.79 1.14
N ILE A 122 12.48 -9.87 1.37
CA ILE A 122 11.79 -11.14 1.67
C ILE A 122 10.65 -11.37 0.67
N VAL A 123 10.58 -12.58 0.12
CA VAL A 123 9.38 -13.12 -0.54
C VAL A 123 8.87 -14.27 0.31
N SER A 124 7.61 -14.23 0.72
CA SER A 124 7.09 -15.23 1.66
C SER A 124 5.67 -15.66 1.33
N SER A 125 5.43 -16.97 1.42
CA SER A 125 4.09 -17.54 1.52
C SER A 125 3.65 -17.89 2.93
N SER A 126 4.54 -17.70 3.91
CA SER A 126 4.22 -17.72 5.33
C SER A 126 3.84 -16.32 5.83
N LEU A 127 2.74 -16.22 6.59
CA LEU A 127 2.35 -14.95 7.20
C LEU A 127 3.45 -14.44 8.14
N HIS A 128 4.01 -15.29 9.01
CA HIS A 128 5.08 -14.86 9.91
C HIS A 128 6.35 -14.46 9.17
N GLY A 129 6.65 -15.04 7.99
CA GLY A 129 7.76 -14.52 7.18
C GLY A 129 7.58 -13.04 6.78
N ILE A 130 6.34 -12.58 6.64
CA ILE A 130 6.00 -11.19 6.35
C ILE A 130 6.01 -10.34 7.62
N ILE A 131 5.45 -10.85 8.71
CA ILE A 131 5.44 -10.15 10.00
C ILE A 131 6.86 -9.89 10.50
N LEU A 132 7.72 -10.91 10.42
CA LEU A 132 9.12 -10.81 10.82
C LEU A 132 9.88 -9.84 9.89
N ALA A 133 9.63 -9.86 8.58
CA ALA A 133 10.22 -8.88 7.68
C ALA A 133 9.80 -7.45 8.04
N ASP A 134 8.53 -7.24 8.40
CA ASP A 134 8.02 -5.94 8.84
C ASP A 134 8.66 -5.50 10.18
N ALA A 135 8.94 -6.43 11.11
CA ALA A 135 9.69 -6.17 12.35
C ALA A 135 11.09 -5.60 12.07
N PHE A 136 11.84 -6.24 11.16
CA PHE A 136 13.18 -5.79 10.75
C PHE A 136 13.18 -4.60 9.76
N GLY A 137 12.01 -4.08 9.38
CA GLY A 137 11.91 -3.03 8.35
C GLY A 137 12.36 -3.46 6.95
N ILE A 138 12.34 -4.76 6.66
CA ILE A 138 12.78 -5.35 5.39
C ILE A 138 11.66 -5.25 4.35
N PRO A 139 11.93 -4.73 3.13
CA PRO A 139 10.98 -4.79 2.04
C PRO A 139 10.53 -6.22 1.76
N ARG A 140 9.20 -6.44 1.76
CA ARG A 140 8.62 -7.79 1.62
C ARG A 140 7.54 -7.89 0.56
N ARG A 141 7.36 -9.10 0.03
CA ARG A 141 6.32 -9.46 -0.94
C ARG A 141 5.60 -10.73 -0.48
N ILE A 142 4.27 -10.67 -0.53
CA ILE A 142 3.39 -11.80 -0.21
C ILE A 142 3.20 -12.64 -1.48
N GLU A 143 3.43 -13.94 -1.39
CA GLU A 143 3.05 -14.93 -2.40
C GLU A 143 2.09 -15.91 -1.75
N ILE A 144 0.85 -16.01 -2.19
CA ILE A 144 -0.11 -16.89 -1.51
C ILE A 144 0.19 -18.35 -1.87
N ALA A 145 0.45 -19.18 -0.85
CA ALA A 145 0.66 -20.62 -1.05
C ALA A 145 -0.54 -21.26 -1.76
N PRO A 146 -0.35 -22.07 -2.82
CA PRO A 146 -1.46 -22.65 -3.59
C PRO A 146 -2.49 -23.41 -2.74
N ARG A 147 -2.03 -24.09 -1.69
CA ARG A 147 -2.90 -24.83 -0.76
C ARG A 147 -3.85 -23.93 0.04
N MET A 148 -3.45 -22.68 0.35
CA MET A 148 -4.33 -21.72 1.02
C MET A 148 -5.57 -21.40 0.18
N LEU A 149 -5.44 -21.44 -1.16
CA LEU A 149 -6.52 -21.16 -2.08
C LEU A 149 -7.34 -22.43 -2.40
N SER A 150 -6.68 -23.58 -2.57
CA SER A 150 -7.37 -24.83 -2.91
C SER A 150 -8.00 -25.54 -1.70
N HIS A 151 -7.49 -25.30 -0.49
CA HIS A 151 -7.96 -25.93 0.77
C HIS A 151 -8.24 -24.87 1.85
N PRO A 152 -9.11 -23.87 1.58
CA PRO A 152 -9.33 -22.75 2.50
C PRO A 152 -9.94 -23.18 3.84
N HIS A 153 -10.67 -24.30 3.87
CA HIS A 153 -11.24 -24.87 5.09
C HIS A 153 -10.19 -25.46 6.03
N GLN A 154 -9.07 -25.95 5.50
CA GLN A 154 -7.97 -26.52 6.28
C GLN A 154 -6.93 -25.44 6.64
N GLU A 155 -6.71 -24.48 5.75
CA GLU A 155 -5.62 -23.51 5.86
C GLU A 155 -6.06 -22.12 6.37
N GLY A 156 -7.38 -21.89 6.53
CA GLY A 156 -7.96 -20.59 6.89
C GLY A 156 -8.13 -19.61 5.73
N GLY A 157 -7.67 -19.98 4.54
CA GLY A 157 -7.71 -19.13 3.34
C GLY A 157 -6.99 -17.80 3.54
N LEU A 158 -7.61 -16.72 3.05
CA LEU A 158 -7.02 -15.38 3.08
C LEU A 158 -7.34 -14.58 4.35
N PHE A 159 -8.09 -15.14 5.30
CA PHE A 159 -8.57 -14.38 6.47
C PHE A 159 -7.41 -13.79 7.27
N LYS A 160 -6.42 -14.61 7.64
CA LYS A 160 -5.26 -14.17 8.43
C LYS A 160 -4.44 -13.07 7.74
N TRP A 161 -4.37 -13.11 6.42
CA TRP A 161 -3.69 -12.11 5.59
C TRP A 161 -4.44 -10.79 5.57
N LYS A 162 -5.77 -10.83 5.37
CA LYS A 162 -6.62 -9.63 5.41
C LYS A 162 -6.62 -8.99 6.79
N ASP A 163 -6.64 -9.80 7.84
CA ASP A 163 -6.63 -9.35 9.22
C ASP A 163 -5.32 -8.62 9.58
N TYR A 164 -4.17 -9.21 9.25
CA TYR A 164 -2.87 -8.56 9.43
C TYR A 164 -2.69 -7.34 8.54
N SER A 165 -3.08 -7.40 7.26
CA SER A 165 -3.01 -6.22 6.39
C SER A 165 -3.86 -5.07 6.92
N ALA A 166 -5.00 -5.36 7.55
CA ALA A 166 -5.87 -4.37 8.14
C ALA A 166 -5.35 -3.77 9.46
N SER A 167 -4.33 -4.35 10.09
CA SER A 167 -3.68 -3.72 11.26
C SER A 167 -2.73 -2.57 10.89
N HIS A 168 -2.29 -2.50 9.62
CA HIS A 168 -1.38 -1.45 9.13
C HIS A 168 -2.10 -0.15 8.70
N SER A 169 -3.39 -0.28 8.35
CA SER A 169 -4.24 0.82 7.91
C SER A 169 -5.42 0.96 8.84
N ASN A 170 -5.46 2.04 9.61
CA ASN A 170 -6.55 2.29 10.56
C ASN A 170 -7.83 2.78 9.87
N SER A 171 -7.71 3.33 8.64
CA SER A 171 -8.86 3.90 7.92
C SER A 171 -9.61 2.85 7.10
N LYS A 172 -10.92 2.72 7.36
CA LYS A 172 -11.90 2.06 6.49
C LYS A 172 -13.05 3.04 6.19
N PRO A 173 -13.30 3.42 4.91
CA PRO A 173 -12.57 3.01 3.71
C PRO A 173 -11.12 3.52 3.69
N PHE A 174 -10.31 3.00 2.77
CA PHE A 174 -8.90 3.39 2.62
C PHE A 174 -8.72 4.91 2.51
N CYS A 175 -7.71 5.46 3.16
CA CYS A 175 -7.35 6.89 3.08
C CYS A 175 -5.97 7.04 2.42
N LYS A 176 -5.93 7.49 1.17
CA LYS A 176 -4.67 7.73 0.43
C LYS A 176 -3.80 8.78 1.13
N GLY A 177 -4.41 9.85 1.68
CA GLY A 177 -3.70 10.87 2.44
C GLY A 177 -2.94 10.31 3.65
N GLU A 178 -3.55 9.40 4.41
CA GLU A 178 -2.90 8.73 5.55
C GLU A 178 -1.71 7.88 5.09
N ALA A 179 -1.90 7.09 4.02
CA ALA A 179 -0.83 6.27 3.46
C ALA A 179 0.35 7.14 2.97
N LEU A 180 0.07 8.24 2.28
CA LEU A 180 1.08 9.18 1.79
C LEU A 180 1.79 9.92 2.93
N ASN A 181 1.07 10.35 3.97
CA ASN A 181 1.68 10.97 5.15
C ASN A 181 2.61 9.99 5.87
N LYS A 182 2.22 8.72 6.02
CA LYS A 182 3.09 7.65 6.55
C LYS A 182 4.34 7.45 5.68
N ALA A 183 4.17 7.43 4.36
CA ALA A 183 5.27 7.23 3.42
C ALA A 183 6.27 8.41 3.41
N ILE A 184 5.79 9.65 3.38
CA ILE A 184 6.68 10.82 3.26
C ILE A 184 7.50 11.10 4.53
N ARG A 185 7.03 10.66 5.72
CA ARG A 185 7.81 10.67 6.96
C ARG A 185 9.02 9.74 6.90
N LYS A 186 8.91 8.62 6.16
CA LYS A 186 10.02 7.67 5.94
C LYS A 186 10.92 8.08 4.77
N ALA A 187 10.38 8.82 3.81
CA ALA A 187 11.14 9.29 2.66
C ALA A 187 12.21 10.30 3.07
N THR A 188 13.45 10.13 2.59
CA THR A 188 14.59 11.03 2.86
C THR A 188 14.99 11.87 1.65
N GLY A 189 14.43 11.59 0.47
CA GLY A 189 14.76 12.28 -0.78
C GLY A 189 14.43 13.78 -0.78
N LYS A 190 15.24 14.56 -1.51
CA LYS A 190 15.00 15.99 -1.79
C LYS A 190 13.83 16.21 -2.77
N VAL A 191 13.60 15.25 -3.64
CA VAL A 191 12.46 15.20 -4.57
C VAL A 191 11.60 14.00 -4.21
N ILE A 192 10.28 14.22 -4.20
CA ILE A 192 9.27 13.21 -3.95
C ILE A 192 8.69 12.78 -5.30
N VAL A 193 8.76 11.48 -5.58
CA VAL A 193 8.05 10.84 -6.69
C VAL A 193 6.85 10.12 -6.08
N MET A 194 5.67 10.73 -6.21
CA MET A 194 4.42 10.10 -5.81
C MET A 194 3.84 9.39 -7.03
N ILE A 195 3.81 8.06 -7.03
CA ILE A 195 3.34 7.23 -8.15
C ILE A 195 2.35 6.18 -7.65
N ASP A 196 1.26 6.00 -8.38
CA ASP A 196 0.26 4.97 -8.09
C ASP A 196 0.81 3.58 -8.42
N SER A 197 0.36 2.55 -7.70
CA SER A 197 0.89 1.19 -7.86
C SER A 197 0.47 0.52 -9.18
N ASP A 198 -0.54 1.07 -9.85
CA ASP A 198 -1.00 0.68 -11.18
C ASP A 198 -0.46 1.61 -12.28
N ALA A 199 0.44 2.54 -11.98
CA ALA A 199 1.05 3.42 -12.96
C ALA A 199 2.36 2.84 -13.53
N TYR A 200 2.47 2.81 -14.85
CA TYR A 200 3.66 2.37 -15.58
C TYR A 200 4.14 3.47 -16.53
N ILE A 201 5.38 3.92 -16.34
CA ILE A 201 6.02 5.02 -17.09
C ILE A 201 7.53 4.77 -17.22
N SER A 202 8.15 5.35 -18.25
CA SER A 202 9.62 5.28 -18.43
C SER A 202 10.36 5.94 -17.26
N GLY A 203 11.34 5.22 -16.72
CA GLY A 203 12.24 5.74 -15.67
C GLY A 203 13.05 6.95 -16.12
N GLU A 204 13.36 7.08 -17.41
CA GLU A 204 14.10 8.24 -17.95
C GLU A 204 13.28 9.54 -17.85
N VAL A 205 11.96 9.45 -18.01
CA VAL A 205 11.07 10.62 -17.84
C VAL A 205 11.10 11.10 -16.38
N ILE A 206 11.06 10.16 -15.43
CA ILE A 206 11.14 10.48 -13.99
C ILE A 206 12.49 11.14 -13.70
N LYS A 207 13.60 10.55 -14.15
CA LYS A 207 14.96 11.11 -13.97
C LYS A 207 15.08 12.52 -14.54
N GLN A 208 14.58 12.75 -15.75
CA GLN A 208 14.62 14.07 -16.38
C GLN A 208 13.84 15.11 -15.56
N CYS A 209 12.63 14.77 -15.08
CA CYS A 209 11.85 15.67 -14.24
C CYS A 209 12.58 15.98 -12.91
N VAL A 210 13.15 14.95 -12.27
CA VAL A 210 13.93 15.11 -11.02
C VAL A 210 15.15 16.02 -11.24
N ASN A 211 15.92 15.79 -12.31
CA ASN A 211 17.08 16.62 -12.64
C ASN A 211 16.68 18.08 -12.86
N ASN A 212 15.61 18.34 -13.62
CA ASN A 212 15.11 19.70 -13.84
C ASN A 212 14.69 20.40 -12.54
N ILE A 213 14.00 19.69 -11.62
CA ILE A 213 13.63 20.25 -10.30
C ILE A 213 14.89 20.63 -9.51
N LEU A 214 15.93 19.79 -9.55
CA LEU A 214 17.16 20.00 -8.79
C LEU A 214 18.07 21.09 -9.38
N GLU A 215 18.10 21.22 -10.70
CA GLU A 215 18.92 22.20 -11.42
C GLU A 215 18.30 23.60 -11.38
N TYR A 216 16.97 23.69 -11.51
CA TYR A 216 16.24 24.97 -11.62
C TYR A 216 15.33 25.22 -10.39
N LYS A 217 15.86 25.06 -9.18
CA LYS A 217 15.07 25.13 -7.92
C LYS A 217 14.29 26.43 -7.74
N GLU A 218 14.89 27.56 -8.10
CA GLU A 218 14.28 28.89 -7.99
C GLU A 218 13.02 29.05 -8.86
N ASN A 219 12.81 28.16 -9.84
CA ASN A 219 11.66 28.21 -10.74
C ASN A 219 10.42 27.50 -10.18
N HIS A 220 10.47 27.00 -8.93
CA HIS A 220 9.37 26.27 -8.27
C HIS A 220 8.78 25.14 -9.12
N LEU A 221 9.67 24.38 -9.78
CA LEU A 221 9.26 23.33 -10.71
C LEU A 221 8.67 22.13 -9.97
N TRP A 222 7.59 21.62 -10.52
CA TRP A 222 7.06 20.29 -10.23
C TRP A 222 6.23 19.80 -11.42
N TYR A 223 6.01 18.49 -11.51
CA TYR A 223 5.57 17.84 -12.73
C TYR A 223 4.37 16.92 -12.53
N VAL A 224 3.46 16.98 -13.50
CA VAL A 224 2.62 15.85 -13.91
C VAL A 224 3.23 15.31 -15.21
N PRO A 225 4.11 14.29 -15.15
CA PRO A 225 5.03 13.92 -16.22
C PRO A 225 4.39 13.10 -17.36
N TYR A 226 3.15 13.38 -17.74
CA TYR A 226 2.48 12.73 -18.86
C TYR A 226 1.37 13.61 -19.45
N LYS A 227 1.09 13.40 -20.73
CA LYS A 227 -0.02 14.05 -21.45
C LYS A 227 -1.08 13.04 -21.91
N GLU A 228 -0.66 11.81 -22.19
CA GLU A 228 -1.50 10.74 -22.71
C GLU A 228 -1.60 9.65 -21.64
N LEU A 229 -2.82 9.23 -21.29
CA LEU A 229 -3.05 8.15 -20.33
C LEU A 229 -3.76 7.01 -21.07
N TYR A 230 -3.13 5.84 -21.10
CA TYR A 230 -3.64 4.64 -21.73
C TYR A 230 -3.99 3.61 -20.65
N ARG A 231 -5.23 3.12 -20.63
CA ARG A 231 -5.62 2.01 -19.76
C ARG A 231 -5.35 0.71 -20.49
N LEU A 232 -4.39 -0.07 -20.00
CA LEU A 232 -3.97 -1.29 -20.64
C LEU A 232 -5.00 -2.40 -20.44
N THR A 233 -5.14 -3.28 -21.42
CA THR A 233 -5.90 -4.52 -21.25
C THR A 233 -5.24 -5.41 -20.20
N LYS A 234 -6.02 -6.36 -19.68
CA LYS A 234 -5.51 -7.37 -18.73
C LYS A 234 -4.31 -8.13 -19.29
N ASP A 235 -4.38 -8.58 -20.54
CA ASP A 235 -3.31 -9.38 -21.15
C ASP A 235 -1.99 -8.62 -21.28
N ILE A 236 -2.05 -7.34 -21.65
CA ILE A 236 -0.84 -6.50 -21.73
C ILE A 236 -0.32 -6.17 -20.33
N THR A 237 -1.22 -5.93 -19.37
CA THR A 237 -0.84 -5.75 -17.97
C THR A 237 -0.10 -6.97 -17.42
N ASP A 238 -0.59 -8.18 -17.71
CA ASP A 238 0.06 -9.42 -17.29
C ASP A 238 1.45 -9.56 -17.93
N LYS A 239 1.63 -9.19 -19.20
CA LYS A 239 2.96 -9.13 -19.86
C LYS A 239 3.91 -8.14 -19.16
N VAL A 240 3.43 -6.96 -18.76
CA VAL A 240 4.23 -5.98 -18.03
C VAL A 240 4.64 -6.53 -16.65
N ILE A 241 3.69 -7.05 -15.88
CA ILE A 241 3.93 -7.57 -14.53
C ILE A 241 4.91 -8.77 -14.55
N GLN A 242 4.83 -9.63 -15.56
CA GLN A 242 5.68 -10.81 -15.70
C GLN A 242 7.06 -10.51 -16.29
N SER A 243 7.25 -9.32 -16.87
CA SER A 243 8.53 -8.94 -17.45
C SER A 243 9.61 -8.73 -16.38
N ASP A 244 10.88 -8.90 -16.78
CA ASP A 244 11.99 -8.62 -15.89
C ASP A 244 12.04 -7.11 -15.59
N PRO A 245 12.00 -6.64 -14.34
CA PRO A 245 12.09 -5.21 -14.06
C PRO A 245 13.42 -4.57 -14.54
N THR A 246 14.47 -5.35 -14.75
CA THR A 246 15.74 -4.88 -15.34
C THR A 246 15.70 -4.79 -16.87
N ASN A 247 14.74 -5.47 -17.50
CA ASN A 247 14.47 -5.44 -18.94
C ASN A 247 12.96 -5.49 -19.18
N SER A 248 12.27 -4.45 -18.72
CA SER A 248 10.81 -4.46 -18.63
C SER A 248 10.14 -4.42 -20.00
N PHE A 249 8.93 -4.95 -20.09
CA PHE A 249 8.14 -4.93 -21.31
C PHE A 249 7.91 -3.48 -21.77
N LYS A 250 8.42 -3.13 -22.94
CA LYS A 250 8.29 -1.79 -23.51
C LYS A 250 7.01 -1.74 -24.34
N ILE A 251 6.07 -0.89 -23.92
CA ILE A 251 4.87 -0.62 -24.72
C ILE A 251 5.30 0.14 -25.99
N PRO A 252 4.98 -0.36 -27.19
CA PRO A 252 5.32 0.34 -28.43
C PRO A 252 4.59 1.68 -28.52
N TYR A 253 5.19 2.64 -29.22
CA TYR A 253 4.59 3.93 -29.53
C TYR A 253 4.64 4.17 -31.06
N PRO A 254 3.50 4.50 -31.72
CA PRO A 254 2.17 4.68 -31.15
C PRO A 254 1.60 3.39 -30.53
N VAL A 255 0.75 3.54 -29.51
CA VAL A 255 0.19 2.42 -28.74
C VAL A 255 -0.84 1.67 -29.61
N PRO A 256 -0.70 0.35 -29.81
CA PRO A 256 -1.67 -0.46 -30.54
C PRO A 256 -3.06 -0.40 -29.91
N GLU A 257 -4.12 -0.41 -30.74
CA GLU A 257 -5.50 -0.29 -30.23
C GLU A 257 -5.93 -1.50 -29.38
N ASP A 258 -5.44 -2.69 -29.70
CA ASP A 258 -5.67 -3.93 -28.95
C ASP A 258 -4.96 -3.97 -27.59
N TYR A 259 -4.07 -3.02 -27.32
CA TYR A 259 -3.41 -2.89 -26.01
C TYR A 259 -4.25 -2.10 -25.01
N ILE A 260 -5.30 -1.41 -25.47
CA ILE A 260 -6.07 -0.44 -24.68
C ILE A 260 -7.45 -1.03 -24.36
N GLU A 261 -7.92 -0.89 -23.12
CA GLU A 261 -9.29 -1.28 -22.78
C GLU A 261 -10.31 -0.47 -23.59
N ASN A 262 -11.23 -1.16 -24.25
CA ASN A 262 -12.39 -0.53 -24.89
C ASN A 262 -13.48 -0.26 -23.84
N THR A 263 -13.36 0.82 -23.06
CA THR A 263 -14.33 1.12 -21.99
C THR A 263 -15.54 1.94 -22.45
N GLY A 264 -15.73 2.18 -23.76
CA GLY A 264 -16.83 3.00 -24.30
C GLY A 264 -16.77 4.50 -23.93
N GLU A 265 -15.95 4.89 -22.96
CA GLU A 265 -15.58 6.28 -22.68
C GLU A 265 -14.46 6.68 -23.66
N LYS A 266 -14.51 7.88 -24.25
CA LYS A 266 -13.51 8.38 -25.21
C LYS A 266 -12.11 8.49 -24.57
N ILE A 267 -11.38 7.37 -24.44
CA ILE A 267 -10.00 7.28 -23.97
C ILE A 267 -9.08 7.77 -25.10
N LYS A 268 -8.85 9.08 -25.22
CA LYS A 268 -7.68 9.59 -25.98
C LYS A 268 -6.92 10.76 -25.33
N TYR A 269 -7.45 11.39 -24.27
CA TYR A 269 -6.71 12.45 -23.60
C TYR A 269 -6.71 12.22 -22.10
N GLY A 270 -5.53 11.92 -21.56
CA GLY A 270 -5.35 11.71 -20.14
C GLY A 270 -5.89 12.89 -19.35
N HIS A 271 -6.60 12.58 -18.27
CA HIS A 271 -6.95 13.57 -17.27
C HIS A 271 -5.65 14.28 -16.83
N ARG A 272 -5.52 15.57 -17.13
CA ARG A 272 -4.38 16.44 -16.79
C ARG A 272 -4.30 16.74 -15.28
N TYR A 273 -4.74 15.79 -14.45
CA TYR A 273 -5.05 16.02 -13.04
C TYR A 273 -4.05 15.34 -12.08
N GLY A 274 -2.97 14.75 -12.59
CA GLY A 274 -1.90 14.15 -11.78
C GLY A 274 -2.27 12.87 -11.04
N ALA A 275 -3.39 12.22 -11.42
CA ALA A 275 -3.91 11.01 -10.77
C ALA A 275 -2.88 9.86 -10.66
N MET A 276 -2.03 9.68 -11.66
CA MET A 276 -1.12 8.53 -11.76
C MET A 276 0.25 8.78 -11.12
N ILE A 277 0.79 9.98 -11.31
CA ILE A 277 2.12 10.35 -10.86
C ILE A 277 2.25 11.85 -10.74
N MET A 278 2.87 12.30 -9.65
CA MET A 278 3.33 13.68 -9.45
C MET A 278 4.78 13.66 -8.94
N ILE A 279 5.60 14.58 -9.43
CA ILE A 279 7.00 14.71 -9.03
C ILE A 279 7.23 16.14 -8.54
N PHE A 280 7.55 16.32 -7.26
CA PHE A 280 7.70 17.64 -6.65
C PHE A 280 8.85 17.65 -5.63
N PRO A 281 9.53 18.80 -5.44
CA PRO A 281 10.53 18.92 -4.38
C PRO A 281 9.87 18.82 -3.01
N ARG A 282 10.62 18.36 -2.01
CA ARG A 282 10.15 18.29 -0.62
C ARG A 282 9.64 19.64 -0.10
N GLU A 283 10.24 20.74 -0.57
CA GLU A 283 9.80 22.10 -0.26
C GLU A 283 8.34 22.35 -0.66
N ALA A 284 7.87 21.81 -1.78
CA ALA A 284 6.47 21.91 -2.20
C ALA A 284 5.53 21.19 -1.23
N TYR A 285 5.95 20.05 -0.68
CA TYR A 285 5.21 19.38 0.40
C TYR A 285 5.18 20.22 1.68
N ASN A 286 6.29 20.87 2.05
CA ASN A 286 6.35 21.70 3.24
C ASN A 286 5.36 22.88 3.18
N VAL A 287 5.05 23.39 1.98
CA VAL A 287 4.03 24.45 1.79
C VAL A 287 2.63 23.98 2.20
N ILE A 288 2.30 22.70 1.95
CA ILE A 288 0.99 22.13 2.31
C ILE A 288 0.98 21.45 3.69
N GLY A 289 2.15 21.09 4.23
CA GLY A 289 2.32 20.49 5.56
C GLY A 289 1.94 19.01 5.65
N CYS A 290 0.77 18.61 5.15
CA CYS A 290 0.34 17.22 5.09
C CYS A 290 -0.55 16.95 3.87
N PHE A 291 -0.61 15.69 3.44
CA PHE A 291 -1.70 15.23 2.56
C PHE A 291 -3.00 15.20 3.36
N ASP A 292 -4.09 15.70 2.79
CA ASP A 292 -5.35 15.92 3.50
C ASP A 292 -6.07 14.59 3.80
N GLU A 293 -5.97 14.13 5.05
CA GLU A 293 -6.58 12.86 5.52
C GLU A 293 -8.11 12.92 5.65
N ARG A 294 -8.73 14.06 5.38
CA ARG A 294 -10.21 14.16 5.31
C ARG A 294 -10.77 13.54 4.03
N PHE A 295 -9.93 13.32 3.01
CA PHE A 295 -10.29 12.49 1.86
C PHE A 295 -10.26 11.01 2.26
N VAL A 296 -11.40 10.35 2.18
CA VAL A 296 -11.53 8.92 2.51
C VAL A 296 -12.24 8.20 1.37
N GLY A 297 -11.76 7.01 1.03
CA GLY A 297 -12.20 6.29 -0.15
C GLY A 297 -11.67 6.93 -1.43
N TRP A 298 -12.41 6.74 -2.53
CA TRP A 298 -11.90 6.97 -3.88
C TRP A 298 -12.26 8.37 -4.35
N GLY A 299 -11.25 9.09 -4.83
CA GLY A 299 -11.39 10.24 -5.71
C GLY A 299 -11.30 11.60 -5.01
N GLY A 300 -10.78 12.56 -5.77
CA GLY A 300 -10.74 13.99 -5.44
C GLY A 300 -9.46 14.43 -4.73
N GLU A 301 -8.72 13.52 -4.10
CA GLU A 301 -7.51 13.83 -3.35
C GLU A 301 -6.33 14.26 -4.24
N ASP A 302 -6.22 13.64 -5.42
CA ASP A 302 -5.24 13.95 -6.46
C ASP A 302 -5.46 15.36 -7.03
N ILE A 303 -6.70 15.66 -7.43
CA ILE A 303 -7.07 16.98 -7.92
C ILE A 303 -6.86 18.03 -6.82
N ALA A 304 -7.26 17.74 -5.58
CA ALA A 304 -7.10 18.65 -4.45
C ALA A 304 -5.62 19.00 -4.21
N LEU A 305 -4.75 17.98 -4.16
CA LEU A 305 -3.31 18.16 -4.05
C LEU A 305 -2.75 19.00 -5.21
N LEU A 306 -3.14 18.69 -6.45
CA LEU A 306 -2.70 19.43 -7.61
C LEU A 306 -3.10 20.91 -7.51
N ARG A 307 -4.35 21.20 -7.14
CA ARG A 307 -4.82 22.58 -6.97
C ARG A 307 -4.07 23.31 -5.85
N ALA A 308 -3.78 22.63 -4.75
CA ALA A 308 -3.04 23.20 -3.63
C ALA A 308 -1.62 23.59 -4.05
N LEU A 309 -0.88 22.68 -4.70
CA LEU A 309 0.47 22.95 -5.18
C LEU A 309 0.50 24.00 -6.30
N ASP A 310 -0.43 23.94 -7.27
CA ASP A 310 -0.58 24.96 -8.32
C ASP A 310 -0.81 26.36 -7.76
N THR A 311 -1.49 26.45 -6.61
CA THR A 311 -1.90 27.73 -6.00
C THR A 311 -0.86 28.27 -5.02
N LEU A 312 -0.22 27.40 -4.23
CA LEU A 312 0.66 27.82 -3.13
C LEU A 312 2.15 27.68 -3.42
N TYR A 313 2.55 26.81 -4.36
CA TYR A 313 3.97 26.58 -4.68
C TYR A 313 4.34 27.11 -6.07
N GLY A 314 3.62 26.70 -7.10
CA GLY A 314 3.89 27.09 -8.48
C GLY A 314 3.07 26.23 -9.44
N LYS A 315 2.87 26.65 -10.68
CA LYS A 315 2.08 25.87 -11.65
C LYS A 315 2.88 24.66 -12.14
N HIS A 316 2.28 23.47 -12.09
CA HIS A 316 2.92 22.25 -12.61
C HIS A 316 3.28 22.36 -14.09
N LYS A 317 4.31 21.60 -14.46
CA LYS A 317 4.70 21.34 -15.84
C LYS A 317 4.17 19.98 -16.29
N ILE A 318 3.85 19.88 -17.57
CA ILE A 318 3.40 18.65 -18.23
C ILE A 318 4.45 18.25 -19.27
N THR A 319 4.84 16.97 -19.30
CA THR A 319 5.72 16.44 -20.35
C THR A 319 4.92 15.70 -21.42
N ASN A 320 5.38 15.69 -22.66
CA ASN A 320 4.71 15.03 -23.79
C ASN A 320 5.03 13.53 -23.86
N ASN A 321 4.75 12.80 -22.77
CA ASN A 321 5.00 11.37 -22.64
C ASN A 321 3.69 10.61 -22.38
N PRO A 322 3.61 9.32 -22.78
CA PRO A 322 2.54 8.44 -22.35
C PRO A 322 2.75 7.96 -20.91
N ILE A 323 1.65 7.72 -20.21
CA ILE A 323 1.59 6.89 -19.01
C ILE A 323 0.57 5.78 -19.22
N PHE A 324 0.86 4.62 -18.64
CA PHE A 324 0.02 3.45 -18.74
C PHE A 324 -0.58 3.12 -17.38
N HIS A 325 -1.89 2.92 -17.35
CA HIS A 325 -2.60 2.42 -16.19
C HIS A 325 -2.78 0.91 -16.36
N LEU A 326 -2.13 0.15 -15.49
CA LEU A 326 -2.22 -1.30 -15.42
C LEU A 326 -3.66 -1.71 -15.09
N TRP A 327 -4.13 -2.74 -15.77
CA TRP A 327 -5.45 -3.30 -15.56
C TRP A 327 -5.62 -3.80 -14.13
N HIS A 328 -6.75 -3.48 -13.53
CA HIS A 328 -7.18 -4.09 -12.28
C HIS A 328 -8.72 -4.12 -12.20
N PRO A 329 -9.32 -5.04 -11.41
CA PRO A 329 -10.75 -5.04 -11.16
C PRO A 329 -11.21 -3.73 -10.49
N VAL A 330 -12.41 -3.25 -10.84
CA VAL A 330 -13.01 -2.03 -10.28
C VAL A 330 -14.33 -2.33 -9.59
N ILE A 331 -14.69 -1.52 -8.58
CA ILE A 331 -16.02 -1.52 -7.97
C ILE A 331 -16.81 -0.36 -8.57
N GLY A 332 -17.94 -0.65 -9.21
CA GLY A 332 -18.78 0.33 -9.93
C GLY A 332 -18.73 0.14 -11.44
N LYS A 333 -19.82 0.47 -12.16
CA LYS A 333 -19.93 0.19 -13.60
C LYS A 333 -19.24 1.23 -14.49
N ASN A 334 -19.02 2.42 -13.97
CA ASN A 334 -18.42 3.56 -14.67
C ASN A 334 -17.64 4.45 -13.69
N ILE A 335 -16.94 5.47 -14.20
CA ILE A 335 -16.11 6.36 -13.37
C ILE A 335 -16.90 7.00 -12.22
N LYS A 336 -18.19 7.33 -12.43
CA LYS A 336 -19.03 8.00 -11.42
C LYS A 336 -19.45 7.08 -10.28
N GLU A 337 -19.39 5.77 -10.50
CA GLU A 337 -19.73 4.74 -9.51
C GLU A 337 -18.48 4.15 -8.82
N ARG A 338 -17.28 4.55 -9.24
CA ARG A 338 -16.02 4.04 -8.68
C ARG A 338 -15.91 4.32 -7.18
N LYS A 339 -15.48 3.30 -6.44
CA LYS A 339 -15.32 3.36 -4.99
C LYS A 339 -14.33 2.32 -4.47
N TRP A 340 -13.78 2.55 -3.28
CA TRP A 340 -13.03 1.54 -2.54
C TRP A 340 -13.95 0.51 -1.87
N ASP A 341 -13.38 -0.63 -1.50
CA ASP A 341 -14.03 -1.55 -0.58
C ASP A 341 -14.37 -0.85 0.74
N ASN A 342 -15.54 -1.17 1.32
CA ASN A 342 -16.13 -0.49 2.48
C ASN A 342 -16.48 1.00 2.29
N GLN A 343 -16.45 1.54 1.06
CA GLN A 343 -16.97 2.87 0.77
C GLN A 343 -18.47 2.76 0.42
N ASN A 344 -19.32 3.34 1.28
CA ASN A 344 -20.78 3.20 1.19
C ASN A 344 -21.35 3.74 -0.15
N LYS A 345 -20.90 4.91 -0.60
CA LYS A 345 -21.33 5.55 -1.86
C LYS A 345 -20.13 6.09 -2.64
N ALA A 346 -20.24 6.17 -3.96
CA ALA A 346 -19.25 6.86 -4.78
C ALA A 346 -19.27 8.38 -4.51
N ASN A 347 -18.21 9.09 -4.91
CA ASN A 347 -18.14 10.55 -4.85
C ASN A 347 -18.32 11.16 -3.44
N THR A 348 -17.94 10.43 -2.37
CA THR A 348 -18.01 10.92 -0.98
C THR A 348 -17.23 12.20 -0.74
N ASN A 349 -16.18 12.42 -1.53
CA ASN A 349 -15.25 13.54 -1.37
C ASN A 349 -15.61 14.77 -2.22
N SER A 350 -16.69 14.74 -3.01
CA SER A 350 -17.01 15.82 -3.97
C SER A 350 -17.14 17.20 -3.33
N THR A 351 -17.72 17.29 -2.13
CA THR A 351 -17.83 18.57 -1.41
C THR A 351 -16.46 19.13 -1.07
N LEU A 352 -15.55 18.31 -0.53
CA LEU A 352 -14.20 18.74 -0.17
C LEU A 352 -13.37 19.07 -1.41
N ALA A 353 -13.39 18.21 -2.44
CA ALA A 353 -12.73 18.47 -3.72
C ALA A 353 -13.21 19.79 -4.37
N SER A 354 -14.52 20.08 -4.28
CA SER A 354 -15.10 21.34 -4.76
C SER A 354 -14.55 22.56 -4.02
N ARG A 355 -14.25 22.46 -2.72
CA ARG A 355 -13.61 23.55 -1.95
C ARG A 355 -12.21 23.86 -2.50
N TYR A 356 -11.38 22.85 -2.73
CA TYR A 356 -10.06 23.02 -3.35
C TYR A 356 -10.17 23.62 -4.77
N ASN A 357 -11.14 23.17 -5.56
CA ASN A 357 -11.37 23.72 -6.89
C ASN A 357 -11.76 25.21 -6.84
N LYS A 358 -12.65 25.61 -5.91
CA LYS A 358 -13.07 27.01 -5.72
C LYS A 358 -11.95 27.90 -5.18
N ALA A 359 -11.03 27.34 -4.39
CA ALA A 359 -9.87 28.05 -3.85
C ALA A 359 -8.67 28.11 -4.82
N SER A 360 -8.77 27.48 -5.99
CA SER A 360 -7.70 27.51 -6.99
C SER A 360 -7.34 28.94 -7.40
N ARG A 361 -6.04 29.24 -7.48
CA ARG A 361 -5.49 30.58 -7.77
C ARG A 361 -5.86 31.66 -6.74
N GLN A 362 -6.31 31.27 -5.54
CA GLN A 362 -6.59 32.17 -4.43
C GLN A 362 -5.78 31.72 -3.21
N PRO A 363 -4.51 32.15 -3.07
CA PRO A 363 -3.61 31.67 -2.02
C PRO A 363 -4.19 31.73 -0.61
N SER A 364 -4.85 32.83 -0.23
CA SER A 364 -5.45 32.95 1.11
C SER A 364 -6.53 31.89 1.37
N LYS A 365 -7.45 31.67 0.42
CA LYS A 365 -8.50 30.65 0.54
C LYS A 365 -7.96 29.23 0.50
N MET A 366 -6.92 28.99 -0.30
CA MET A 366 -6.27 27.68 -0.34
C MET A 366 -5.57 27.40 0.99
N LYS A 367 -4.90 28.41 1.55
CA LYS A 367 -4.22 28.32 2.85
C LYS A 367 -5.18 27.99 3.98
N GLU A 368 -6.37 28.59 4.02
CA GLU A 368 -7.43 28.25 4.98
C GLU A 368 -7.79 26.74 4.93
N ILE A 369 -8.01 26.19 3.73
CA ILE A 369 -8.36 24.76 3.57
C ILE A 369 -7.21 23.85 4.01
N ILE A 370 -5.97 24.24 3.70
CA ILE A 370 -4.76 23.54 4.11
C ILE A 370 -4.57 23.58 5.63
N ASP A 371 -4.82 24.71 6.28
CA ASP A 371 -4.68 24.84 7.73
C ASP A 371 -5.72 23.98 8.46
N GLU A 372 -6.94 23.86 7.93
CA GLU A 372 -7.92 22.88 8.43
C GLU A 372 -7.45 21.43 8.27
N ALA A 373 -6.81 21.08 7.14
CA ALA A 373 -6.27 19.74 6.92
C ALA A 373 -5.17 19.41 7.93
N ASN A 374 -4.25 20.37 8.15
CA ASN A 374 -3.17 20.24 9.12
C ASN A 374 -3.69 20.17 10.56
N LYS A 375 -4.74 20.93 10.89
CA LYS A 375 -5.41 20.85 12.19
C LYS A 375 -6.03 19.48 12.40
N TYR A 376 -6.80 18.97 11.43
CA TYR A 376 -7.38 17.63 11.46
C TYR A 376 -6.30 16.55 11.66
N TYR A 377 -5.21 16.64 10.90
CA TYR A 377 -4.08 15.73 11.03
C TYR A 377 -3.47 15.77 12.43
N LYS A 378 -3.16 16.96 12.96
CA LYS A 378 -2.61 17.11 14.32
C LYS A 378 -3.55 16.56 15.39
N ASP A 379 -4.85 16.84 15.28
CA ASP A 379 -5.84 16.40 16.28
C ASP A 379 -6.08 14.88 16.23
N LYS A 380 -5.88 14.23 15.08
CA LYS A 380 -5.99 12.76 14.93
C LYS A 380 -4.83 11.98 15.58
N TYR A 381 -3.64 12.59 15.69
CA TYR A 381 -2.42 11.93 16.17
C TYR A 381 -1.84 12.54 17.46
N LYS A 382 -2.60 13.41 18.15
CA LYS A 382 -2.36 13.74 19.57
C LYS A 382 -2.79 12.56 20.43
#